data_AF-A0AA94VBT2-F1
#
_entry.id   AF-A0AA94VBT2-F1
#
_cell.length_a   1.000
_cell.length_b   1.000
_cell.length_c   1.000
_cell.angle_alpha   90.00
_cell.angle_beta   90.00
_cell.angle_gamma   90.00
#
_symmetry.space_group_name_H-M   'P 1'
#
loop_
_entity.id
_entity.type
_entity.pdbx_description
1 polymer ?
#
loop_
_entity_poly.entity_id
_entity_poly.type
_entity_poly.pdbx_seq_one_letter_code
_entity_poly.pdbx_strand_id
1 'polypeptide(L)'
;MNISRLRTSILKRWRKVFNAGDNTAVSDVNLKEIAEWIRQANENAFINKELSAIYYEDMLCEALLRRYGEKFVAKHNAHVFSQTYEDSAIAEIFARIGVKHKTFIELGTENGNQNTTRFLLEMGWRGVWIEGSSRHVAEIREKFANEIRDGRLIVEQAFVAAENISGILEGTGIGAEVDFMSVDIDQNTSHVWKAIPISARAACIEYNAHIHPSIEYEVPYDPNSLWDGTNLFGGSLKTMELIGRSKAMSLVGCDIIGVNAYFVSDDCLEDKFLSPYTAEFHYQPPRYRFARGNRGNRHALR
;
A
#
# COMPACT_ATOMS: atom_id res chain seq x y z
N MET A 1 7.73 6.82 -30.45
CA MET A 1 7.44 6.01 -31.66
C MET A 1 6.03 5.44 -31.53
N ASN A 2 5.11 5.76 -32.44
CA ASN A 2 3.68 5.43 -32.29
C ASN A 2 3.43 3.91 -32.43
N ILE A 3 2.88 3.26 -31.41
CA ILE A 3 2.60 1.80 -31.36
C ILE A 3 1.75 1.35 -32.55
N SER A 4 0.85 2.21 -33.04
CA SER A 4 0.05 1.93 -34.25
C SER A 4 0.94 1.78 -35.49
N ARG A 5 1.91 2.69 -35.70
CA ARG A 5 2.87 2.62 -36.82
C ARG A 5 3.76 1.38 -36.72
N LEU A 6 4.15 1.00 -35.50
CA LEU A 6 4.95 -0.21 -35.26
C LEU A 6 4.14 -1.48 -35.60
N ARG A 7 2.89 -1.56 -35.11
CA ARG A 7 1.98 -2.68 -35.37
C ARG A 7 1.63 -2.81 -36.86
N THR A 8 1.41 -1.69 -37.54
CA THR A 8 1.16 -1.67 -39.00
C THR A 8 2.40 -2.10 -39.79
N SER A 9 3.61 -1.71 -39.34
CA SER A 9 4.88 -2.16 -39.95
C SER A 9 5.07 -3.68 -39.77
N ILE A 10 4.80 -4.21 -38.58
CA ILE A 10 4.85 -5.64 -38.26
C ILE A 10 3.87 -6.42 -39.16
N LEU A 11 2.61 -6.01 -39.21
CA LEU A 11 1.58 -6.68 -40.00
C LEU A 11 1.85 -6.62 -41.52
N LYS A 12 2.39 -5.49 -42.03
CA LYS A 12 2.79 -5.38 -43.44
C LYS A 12 3.93 -6.33 -43.78
N ARG A 13 4.93 -6.48 -42.92
CA ARG A 13 6.06 -7.42 -43.15
C ARG A 13 5.62 -8.87 -43.01
N TRP A 14 4.78 -9.19 -42.00
CA TRP A 14 4.18 -10.53 -41.85
C TRP A 14 3.38 -10.96 -43.07
N ARG A 15 2.51 -10.08 -43.60
CA ARG A 15 1.77 -10.36 -44.84
C ARG A 15 2.69 -10.59 -46.05
N LYS A 16 3.85 -9.94 -46.09
CA LYS A 16 4.84 -10.11 -47.17
C LYS A 16 5.57 -11.46 -47.09
N VAL A 17 5.78 -11.99 -45.88
CA VAL A 17 6.38 -13.30 -45.62
C VAL A 17 5.42 -14.45 -45.94
N PHE A 18 4.15 -14.33 -45.58
CA PHE A 18 3.16 -15.40 -45.79
C PHE A 18 2.53 -15.44 -47.20
N ASN A 19 2.54 -14.32 -47.94
CA ASN A 19 2.03 -14.28 -49.32
C ASN A 19 3.09 -14.58 -50.39
N ALA A 20 4.36 -14.70 -50.02
CA ALA A 20 5.41 -15.14 -50.92
C ALA A 20 5.41 -16.68 -50.96
N GLY A 21 4.70 -17.26 -51.92
CA GLY A 21 4.58 -18.70 -52.13
C GLY A 21 5.85 -19.39 -52.63
N ASP A 22 7.02 -19.01 -52.13
CA ASP A 22 8.31 -19.61 -52.51
C ASP A 22 9.10 -20.02 -51.27
N ASN A 23 9.43 -21.32 -51.22
CA ASN A 23 10.11 -22.02 -50.12
C ASN A 23 11.59 -21.62 -49.92
N THR A 24 12.02 -20.45 -50.38
CA THR A 24 13.42 -20.02 -50.44
C THR A 24 13.73 -18.72 -49.67
N ALA A 25 12.81 -18.19 -48.86
CA ALA A 25 13.04 -16.92 -48.14
C ALA A 25 12.80 -16.96 -46.62
N VAL A 26 12.77 -18.15 -46.01
CA VAL A 26 12.67 -18.29 -44.54
C VAL A 26 14.06 -18.27 -43.88
N SER A 27 15.15 -18.36 -44.64
CA SER A 27 16.51 -18.42 -44.09
C SER A 27 17.14 -17.08 -43.70
N ASP A 28 16.57 -15.93 -44.14
CA ASP A 28 17.18 -14.61 -43.90
C ASP A 28 16.37 -13.70 -42.96
N VAL A 29 15.25 -14.19 -42.42
CA VAL A 29 14.58 -13.51 -41.30
C VAL A 29 15.16 -14.08 -40.01
N ASN A 30 16.22 -13.42 -39.53
CA ASN A 30 16.88 -13.81 -38.30
C ASN A 30 15.89 -13.73 -37.12
N LEU A 31 15.44 -14.88 -36.62
CA LEU A 31 14.53 -14.97 -35.48
C LEU A 31 15.05 -14.22 -34.24
N LYS A 32 16.38 -14.03 -34.12
CA LYS A 32 16.99 -13.20 -33.07
C LYS A 32 16.65 -11.72 -33.21
N GLU A 33 16.69 -11.17 -34.42
CA GLU A 33 16.33 -9.76 -34.68
C GLU A 33 14.84 -9.50 -34.39
N ILE A 34 13.96 -10.45 -34.74
CA ILE A 34 12.54 -10.38 -34.37
C ILE A 34 12.36 -10.42 -32.86
N ALA A 35 13.06 -11.32 -32.16
CA ALA A 35 12.99 -11.42 -30.70
C ALA A 35 13.48 -10.15 -30.00
N GLU A 36 14.55 -9.51 -30.52
CA GLU A 36 15.02 -8.20 -30.05
C GLU A 36 13.99 -7.11 -30.29
N TRP A 37 13.38 -7.06 -31.47
CA TRP A 37 12.31 -6.10 -31.77
C TRP A 37 11.09 -6.26 -30.86
N ILE A 38 10.66 -7.50 -30.59
CA ILE A 38 9.55 -7.76 -29.66
C ILE A 38 9.91 -7.32 -28.24
N ARG A 39 11.14 -7.60 -27.78
CA ARG A 39 11.64 -7.11 -26.48
C ARG A 39 11.59 -5.59 -26.41
N GLN A 40 12.13 -4.90 -27.40
CA GLN A 40 12.12 -3.44 -27.46
C GLN A 40 10.70 -2.85 -27.56
N ALA A 41 9.80 -3.50 -28.30
CA ALA A 41 8.40 -3.07 -28.37
C ALA A 41 7.69 -3.24 -27.03
N ASN A 42 7.97 -4.32 -26.30
CA ASN A 42 7.44 -4.56 -24.95
C ASN A 42 7.99 -3.55 -23.94
N GLU A 43 9.30 -3.26 -23.97
CA GLU A 43 9.93 -2.23 -23.13
C GLU A 43 9.33 -0.84 -23.39
N ASN A 44 9.18 -0.45 -24.65
CA ASN A 44 8.55 0.81 -25.02
C ASN A 44 7.08 0.87 -24.57
N ALA A 45 6.33 -0.22 -24.71
CA ALA A 45 4.94 -0.29 -24.25
C ALA A 45 4.86 -0.21 -22.71
N PHE A 46 5.80 -0.82 -22.00
CA PHE A 46 5.94 -0.71 -20.56
C PHE A 46 6.21 0.74 -20.14
N ILE A 47 7.25 1.38 -20.69
CA ILE A 47 7.60 2.79 -20.40
C ILE A 47 6.41 3.73 -20.64
N ASN A 48 5.68 3.56 -21.76
CA ASN A 48 4.51 4.40 -22.03
C ASN A 48 3.37 4.17 -21.05
N LYS A 49 3.16 2.94 -20.57
CA LYS A 49 2.15 2.63 -19.54
C LYS A 49 2.54 3.26 -18.21
N GLU A 50 3.80 3.14 -17.82
CA GLU A 50 4.32 3.76 -16.60
C GLU A 50 4.15 5.28 -16.67
N LEU A 51 4.63 5.95 -17.72
CA LEU A 51 4.45 7.40 -17.88
C LEU A 51 2.98 7.82 -17.83
N SER A 52 2.09 7.06 -18.47
CA SER A 52 0.66 7.35 -18.46
C SER A 52 0.04 7.18 -17.06
N ALA A 53 0.54 6.23 -16.27
CA ALA A 53 0.16 6.07 -14.86
C ALA A 53 0.61 7.28 -14.04
N ILE A 54 1.87 7.71 -14.19
CA ILE A 54 2.39 8.91 -13.50
C ILE A 54 1.53 10.13 -13.81
N TYR A 55 1.27 10.43 -15.09
CA TYR A 55 0.44 11.56 -15.48
C TYR A 55 -0.99 11.46 -14.93
N TYR A 56 -1.56 10.25 -14.91
CA TYR A 56 -2.90 10.05 -14.37
C TYR A 56 -2.94 10.32 -12.86
N GLU A 57 -1.93 9.85 -12.11
CA GLU A 57 -1.79 10.09 -10.67
C GLU A 57 -1.64 11.59 -10.38
N ASP A 58 -0.79 12.30 -11.11
CA ASP A 58 -0.60 13.75 -10.95
C ASP A 58 -1.90 14.52 -11.20
N MET A 59 -2.59 14.22 -12.30
CA MET A 59 -3.89 14.82 -12.60
C MET A 59 -4.95 14.51 -11.54
N LEU A 60 -4.94 13.28 -11.00
CA LEU A 60 -5.85 12.87 -9.94
C LEU A 60 -5.56 13.66 -8.65
N CYS A 61 -4.29 13.76 -8.25
CA CYS A 61 -3.90 14.55 -7.09
C CYS A 61 -4.28 16.02 -7.23
N GLU A 62 -4.05 16.64 -8.38
CA GLU A 62 -4.50 18.00 -8.64
C GLU A 62 -6.03 18.14 -8.51
N ALA A 63 -6.78 17.19 -9.06
CA ALA A 63 -8.25 17.20 -8.98
C ALA A 63 -8.74 17.03 -7.53
N LEU A 64 -8.13 16.14 -6.77
CA LEU A 64 -8.45 15.91 -5.36
C LEU A 64 -8.06 17.11 -4.50
N LEU A 65 -6.91 17.74 -4.76
CA LEU A 65 -6.50 18.97 -4.10
C LEU A 65 -7.45 20.13 -4.39
N ARG A 66 -7.96 20.26 -5.63
CA ARG A 66 -9.01 21.25 -5.96
C ARG A 66 -10.32 20.96 -5.23
N ARG A 67 -10.67 19.69 -5.03
CA ARG A 67 -11.91 19.28 -4.35
C ARG A 67 -11.85 19.47 -2.83
N TYR A 68 -10.75 19.05 -2.21
CA TYR A 68 -10.60 18.93 -0.77
C TYR A 68 -9.75 20.06 -0.15
N GLY A 69 -9.06 20.84 -0.98
CA GLY A 69 -8.19 21.95 -0.55
C GLY A 69 -6.97 21.49 0.22
N GLU A 70 -6.29 22.45 0.85
CA GLU A 70 -5.02 22.25 1.58
C GLU A 70 -5.08 21.20 2.69
N LYS A 71 -6.28 20.93 3.23
CA LYS A 71 -6.50 19.94 4.30
C LYS A 71 -6.56 18.50 3.79
N PHE A 72 -6.48 18.26 2.48
CA PHE A 72 -6.31 16.91 1.93
C PHE A 72 -4.98 16.30 2.38
N VAL A 73 -5.02 15.14 3.04
CA VAL A 73 -3.82 14.51 3.63
C VAL A 73 -2.92 13.85 2.57
N ALA A 74 -3.50 13.24 1.54
CA ALA A 74 -2.77 12.61 0.43
C ALA A 74 -2.52 13.58 -0.74
N LYS A 75 -2.29 14.87 -0.44
CA LYS A 75 -2.09 15.94 -1.44
C LYS A 75 -0.76 15.84 -2.20
N HIS A 76 0.15 15.00 -1.72
CA HIS A 76 1.40 14.67 -2.38
C HIS A 76 1.40 13.19 -2.70
N ASN A 77 1.88 12.86 -3.90
CA ASN A 77 2.02 11.50 -4.42
C ASN A 77 3.52 11.20 -4.53
N ALA A 78 4.20 11.35 -3.39
CA ALA A 78 5.60 11.05 -3.21
C ALA A 78 5.76 9.87 -2.22
N HIS A 79 6.69 8.97 -2.52
CA HIS A 79 7.08 7.88 -1.64
C HIS A 79 8.59 7.66 -1.75
N VAL A 80 9.16 7.06 -0.70
CA VAL A 80 10.54 6.60 -0.65
C VAL A 80 10.56 5.08 -0.53
N PHE A 81 9.79 4.55 0.40
CA PHE A 81 9.73 3.11 0.69
C PHE A 81 8.30 2.57 0.63
N SER A 82 7.30 3.39 0.90
CA SER A 82 5.91 2.93 0.96
C SER A 82 5.33 2.61 -0.43
N GLN A 83 4.27 1.80 -0.48
CA GLN A 83 3.72 1.28 -1.75
C GLN A 83 2.69 2.22 -2.40
N THR A 84 1.93 2.95 -1.59
CA THR A 84 0.80 3.80 -2.02
C THR A 84 0.88 5.23 -1.49
N TYR A 85 2.10 5.78 -1.41
CA TYR A 85 2.37 7.18 -1.02
C TYR A 85 2.11 7.54 0.45
N GLU A 86 1.97 6.51 1.30
CA GLU A 86 1.84 6.61 2.75
C GLU A 86 2.92 7.49 3.37
N ASP A 87 4.18 7.40 2.91
CA ASP A 87 5.29 8.22 3.41
C ASP A 87 4.93 9.72 3.44
N SER A 88 4.32 10.22 2.35
CA SER A 88 3.95 11.63 2.22
C SER A 88 2.71 11.99 3.03
N ALA A 89 1.70 11.12 3.08
CA ALA A 89 0.50 11.35 3.88
C ALA A 89 0.82 11.37 5.38
N ILE A 90 1.68 10.46 5.83
CA ILE A 90 2.15 10.38 7.22
C ILE A 90 2.96 11.63 7.58
N ALA A 91 3.87 12.05 6.69
CA ALA A 91 4.63 13.28 6.89
C ALA A 91 3.71 14.51 7.01
N GLU A 92 2.69 14.62 6.15
CA GLU A 92 1.69 15.69 6.21
C GLU A 92 0.88 15.66 7.51
N ILE A 93 0.43 14.48 7.95
CA ILE A 93 -0.31 14.33 9.22
C ILE A 93 0.56 14.81 10.38
N PHE A 94 1.80 14.33 10.49
CA PHE A 94 2.70 14.73 11.59
C PHE A 94 3.21 16.17 11.47
N ALA A 95 3.24 16.77 10.28
CA ALA A 95 3.47 18.20 10.12
C ALA A 95 2.34 19.04 10.76
N ARG A 96 1.10 18.53 10.77
CA ARG A 96 -0.06 19.21 11.38
C ARG A 96 -0.18 18.95 12.88
N ILE A 97 0.00 17.71 13.31
CA ILE A 97 -0.23 17.32 14.72
C ILE A 97 1.04 17.35 15.58
N GLY A 98 2.22 17.51 14.99
CA GLY A 98 3.51 17.40 15.68
C GLY A 98 3.84 15.97 16.12
N VAL A 99 5.07 15.72 16.56
CA VAL A 99 5.55 14.40 17.01
C VAL A 99 5.84 14.43 18.52
N LYS A 100 5.52 13.36 19.27
CA LYS A 100 5.81 13.28 20.71
C LYS A 100 7.02 12.39 21.03
N HIS A 101 6.96 11.11 20.66
CA HIS A 101 7.87 10.07 21.12
C HIS A 101 8.71 9.43 20.00
N LYS A 102 8.35 9.68 18.73
CA LYS A 102 8.91 9.03 17.53
C LYS A 102 8.79 7.51 17.61
N THR A 103 7.61 7.01 17.99
CA THR A 103 7.32 5.59 18.12
C THR A 103 6.32 5.11 17.07
N PHE A 104 6.53 3.90 16.54
CA PHE A 104 5.57 3.27 15.63
C PHE A 104 5.34 1.78 15.90
N ILE A 105 4.21 1.27 15.40
CA ILE A 105 3.92 -0.16 15.26
C ILE A 105 3.48 -0.41 13.81
N GLU A 106 3.94 -1.48 13.19
CA GLU A 106 3.42 -1.95 11.90
C GLU A 106 3.21 -3.46 11.90
N LEU A 107 2.03 -3.88 11.46
CA LEU A 107 1.65 -5.28 11.24
C LEU A 107 1.58 -5.51 9.74
N GLY A 108 2.23 -6.58 9.26
CA GLY A 108 2.27 -6.98 7.85
C GLY A 108 3.36 -6.24 7.06
N THR A 109 4.61 -6.38 7.50
CA THR A 109 5.73 -5.61 6.93
C THR A 109 6.39 -6.25 5.72
N GLU A 110 5.92 -7.43 5.30
CA GLU A 110 6.59 -8.32 4.37
C GLU A 110 8.09 -8.41 4.73
N ASN A 111 8.99 -8.25 3.75
CA ASN A 111 10.44 -8.31 3.96
C ASN A 111 11.11 -6.99 4.37
N GLY A 112 10.31 -5.97 4.72
CA GLY A 112 10.79 -4.65 5.15
C GLY A 112 11.39 -3.77 4.06
N ASN A 113 11.42 -4.20 2.79
CA ASN A 113 11.91 -3.35 1.70
C ASN A 113 10.93 -2.21 1.40
N GLN A 114 9.64 -2.53 1.37
CA GLN A 114 8.57 -1.59 1.12
C GLN A 114 7.49 -1.81 2.17
N ASN A 115 7.37 -0.88 3.11
CA ASN A 115 6.33 -0.86 4.12
C ASN A 115 6.08 0.59 4.57
N THR A 116 5.04 0.78 5.37
CA THR A 116 4.49 2.09 5.74
C THR A 116 5.41 2.86 6.69
N THR A 117 6.19 2.16 7.53
CA THR A 117 7.00 2.80 8.59
C THR A 117 8.50 2.80 8.32
N ARG A 118 8.98 2.24 7.21
CA ARG A 118 10.42 2.24 6.86
C ARG A 118 10.99 3.65 6.81
N PHE A 119 10.28 4.59 6.20
CA PHE A 119 10.74 5.98 6.16
C PHE A 119 10.87 6.57 7.58
N LEU A 120 9.94 6.27 8.49
CA LEU A 120 10.02 6.72 9.88
C LEU A 120 11.26 6.15 10.59
N LEU A 121 11.55 4.85 10.39
CA LEU A 121 12.74 4.19 10.94
C LEU A 121 14.04 4.85 10.47
N GLU A 122 14.14 5.18 9.17
CA GLU A 122 15.28 5.94 8.60
C GLU A 122 15.39 7.35 9.18
N MET A 123 14.26 7.98 9.53
CA MET A 123 14.22 9.28 10.21
C MET A 123 14.50 9.19 11.72
N GLY A 124 14.97 8.03 12.20
CA GLY A 124 15.39 7.82 13.58
C GLY A 124 14.23 7.55 14.55
N TRP A 125 13.07 7.17 14.05
CA TRP A 125 12.00 6.64 14.89
C TRP A 125 12.36 5.24 15.38
N ARG A 126 11.70 4.82 16.46
CA ARG A 126 11.80 3.47 16.99
C ARG A 126 10.45 2.76 16.88
N GLY A 127 10.43 1.46 16.75
CA GLY A 127 9.15 0.78 16.65
C GLY A 127 9.21 -0.73 16.57
N VAL A 128 8.03 -1.30 16.38
CA VAL A 128 7.81 -2.74 16.29
C VAL A 128 7.31 -3.10 14.90
N TRP A 129 7.93 -4.09 14.29
CA TRP A 129 7.46 -4.79 13.10
C TRP A 129 7.00 -6.19 13.46
N ILE A 130 5.78 -6.55 13.03
CA ILE A 130 5.21 -7.87 13.22
C ILE A 130 4.91 -8.48 11.85
N GLU A 131 5.48 -9.66 11.59
CA GLU A 131 5.36 -10.34 10.30
C GLU A 131 5.15 -11.85 10.49
N GLY A 132 4.21 -12.43 9.73
CA GLY A 132 3.85 -13.84 9.84
C GLY A 132 4.85 -14.79 9.18
N SER A 133 5.48 -14.36 8.08
CA SER A 133 6.39 -15.21 7.32
C SER A 133 7.79 -15.27 7.93
N SER A 134 8.21 -16.46 8.36
CA SER A 134 9.58 -16.70 8.86
C SER A 134 10.66 -16.31 7.84
N ARG A 135 10.38 -16.50 6.54
CA ARG A 135 11.27 -16.10 5.44
C ARG A 135 11.45 -14.58 5.42
N HIS A 136 10.35 -13.83 5.48
CA HIS A 136 10.40 -12.38 5.50
C HIS A 136 11.07 -11.84 6.76
N VAL A 137 10.77 -12.40 7.93
CA VAL A 137 11.43 -12.03 9.18
C VAL A 137 12.93 -12.27 9.12
N ALA A 138 13.38 -13.38 8.52
CA ALA A 138 14.81 -13.63 8.32
C ALA A 138 15.46 -12.54 7.44
N GLU A 139 14.80 -12.15 6.33
CA GLU A 139 15.27 -11.05 5.49
C GLU A 139 15.32 -9.72 6.24
N ILE A 140 14.33 -9.40 7.08
CA ILE A 140 14.33 -8.19 7.91
C ILE A 140 15.52 -8.24 8.87
N ARG A 141 15.70 -9.34 9.61
CA ARG A 141 16.77 -9.48 10.60
C ARG A 141 18.16 -9.33 10.00
N GLU A 142 18.34 -9.75 8.75
CA GLU A 142 19.59 -9.53 8.01
C GLU A 142 19.74 -8.07 7.59
N LYS A 143 18.74 -7.50 6.91
CA LYS A 143 18.82 -6.14 6.32
C LYS A 143 18.89 -5.04 7.37
N PHE A 144 18.22 -5.22 8.51
CA PHE A 144 18.07 -4.24 9.58
C PHE A 144 18.82 -4.63 10.85
N ALA A 145 19.87 -5.44 10.71
CA ALA A 145 20.65 -5.93 11.85
C ALA A 145 21.19 -4.80 12.74
N ASN A 146 21.51 -3.63 12.15
CA ASN A 146 21.99 -2.48 12.91
C ASN A 146 20.86 -1.84 13.74
N GLU A 147 19.71 -1.55 13.13
CA GLU A 147 18.53 -0.97 13.79
C GLU A 147 18.05 -1.87 14.94
N ILE A 148 18.10 -3.18 14.73
CA ILE A 148 17.74 -4.20 15.74
C ILE A 148 18.76 -4.22 16.87
N ARG A 149 20.06 -4.29 16.55
CA ARG A 149 21.14 -4.30 17.55
C ARG A 149 21.13 -3.03 18.40
N ASP A 150 20.83 -1.89 17.80
CA ASP A 150 20.79 -0.60 18.46
C ASP A 150 19.48 -0.36 19.22
N GLY A 151 18.54 -1.32 19.18
CA GLY A 151 17.26 -1.27 19.89
C GLY A 151 16.24 -0.29 19.29
N ARG A 152 16.47 0.21 18.08
CA ARG A 152 15.51 1.06 17.36
C ARG A 152 14.37 0.25 16.75
N LEU A 153 14.63 -0.99 16.34
CA LEU A 153 13.63 -1.85 15.72
C LEU A 153 13.50 -3.17 16.49
N ILE A 154 12.27 -3.48 16.90
CA ILE A 154 11.88 -4.81 17.38
C ILE A 154 11.18 -5.54 16.23
N VAL A 155 11.53 -6.80 15.99
CA VAL A 155 10.96 -7.62 14.92
C VAL A 155 10.41 -8.92 15.51
N GLU A 156 9.08 -9.01 15.54
CA GLU A 156 8.35 -10.18 16.03
C GLU A 156 7.84 -11.02 14.86
N GLN A 157 8.04 -12.34 14.97
CA GLN A 157 7.46 -13.29 14.03
C GLN A 157 6.16 -13.83 14.60
N ALA A 158 5.02 -13.42 14.06
CA ALA A 158 3.72 -13.92 14.51
C ALA A 158 2.68 -13.84 13.40
N PHE A 159 1.85 -14.88 13.29
CA PHE A 159 0.59 -14.78 12.56
C PHE A 159 -0.43 -14.11 13.48
N VAL A 160 -0.74 -12.85 13.20
CA VAL A 160 -1.52 -12.00 14.10
C VAL A 160 -3.00 -12.34 14.00
N ALA A 161 -3.63 -12.50 15.17
CA ALA A 161 -5.05 -12.72 15.34
C ALA A 161 -5.58 -11.82 16.48
N ALA A 162 -6.90 -11.61 16.53
CA ALA A 162 -7.53 -10.79 17.55
C ALA A 162 -7.22 -11.27 18.98
N GLU A 163 -7.08 -12.58 19.18
CA GLU A 163 -6.81 -13.18 20.50
C GLU A 163 -5.36 -13.01 20.96
N ASN A 164 -4.40 -12.90 20.04
CA ASN A 164 -2.97 -12.93 20.38
C ASN A 164 -2.29 -11.57 20.33
N ILE A 165 -2.88 -10.57 19.65
CA ILE A 165 -2.21 -9.29 19.39
C ILE A 165 -1.88 -8.51 20.68
N SER A 166 -2.73 -8.57 21.71
CA SER A 166 -2.43 -7.92 23.00
C SER A 166 -1.15 -8.49 23.61
N GLY A 167 -1.07 -9.83 23.70
CA GLY A 167 0.08 -10.51 24.31
C GLY A 167 1.38 -10.31 23.52
N ILE A 168 1.30 -10.27 22.19
CA ILE A 168 2.46 -9.96 21.34
C ILE A 168 2.97 -8.56 21.63
N LEU A 169 2.08 -7.55 21.63
CA LEU A 169 2.45 -6.16 21.85
C LEU A 169 3.00 -5.91 23.26
N GLU A 170 2.40 -6.53 24.28
CA GLU A 170 2.91 -6.51 25.66
C GLU A 170 4.34 -7.05 25.75
N GLY A 171 4.63 -8.16 25.05
CA GLY A 171 5.96 -8.77 25.01
C GLY A 171 7.05 -7.87 24.42
N THR A 172 6.69 -6.92 23.54
CA THR A 172 7.64 -5.98 22.94
C THR A 172 8.05 -4.83 23.85
N GLY A 173 7.26 -4.52 24.88
CA GLY A 173 7.50 -3.38 25.75
C GLY A 173 7.33 -2.00 25.09
N ILE A 174 6.66 -1.92 23.93
CA ILE A 174 6.46 -0.66 23.17
C ILE A 174 5.64 0.40 23.94
N GLY A 175 4.88 -0.01 24.96
CA GLY A 175 4.05 0.84 25.80
C GLY A 175 2.59 0.89 25.35
N ALA A 176 1.77 1.64 26.10
CA ALA A 176 0.32 1.76 25.84
C ALA A 176 -0.04 2.79 24.77
N GLU A 177 0.91 3.66 24.38
CA GLU A 177 0.70 4.72 23.41
C GLU A 177 1.86 4.79 22.41
N VAL A 178 1.53 5.01 21.15
CA VAL A 178 2.50 5.27 20.08
C VAL A 178 2.12 6.51 19.26
N ASP A 179 3.11 7.12 18.61
CA ASP A 179 2.79 8.21 17.66
C ASP A 179 2.06 7.64 16.44
N PHE A 180 2.55 6.55 15.86
CA PHE A 180 2.02 6.00 14.61
C PHE A 180 1.71 4.50 14.67
N MET A 181 0.65 4.07 14.01
CA MET A 181 0.31 2.65 13.86
C MET A 181 -0.09 2.34 12.41
N SER A 182 0.42 1.25 11.86
CA SER A 182 -0.04 0.70 10.58
C SER A 182 -0.56 -0.72 10.77
N VAL A 183 -1.73 -1.02 10.20
CA VAL A 183 -2.30 -2.37 10.18
C VAL A 183 -2.72 -2.70 8.76
N ASP A 184 -1.95 -3.57 8.12
CA ASP A 184 -2.20 -4.06 6.78
C ASP A 184 -1.87 -5.56 6.75
N ILE A 185 -2.88 -6.41 7.00
CA ILE A 185 -2.73 -7.86 7.07
C ILE A 185 -3.80 -8.57 6.22
N ASP A 186 -4.30 -7.86 5.20
CA ASP A 186 -5.35 -8.25 4.26
C ASP A 186 -6.67 -8.70 4.94
N GLN A 187 -6.78 -9.98 5.25
CA GLN A 187 -8.05 -10.64 5.58
C GLN A 187 -8.62 -10.14 6.91
N ASN A 188 -7.82 -10.15 7.96
CA ASN A 188 -8.29 -9.88 9.32
C ASN A 188 -7.97 -8.46 9.82
N THR A 189 -7.59 -7.53 8.93
CA THR A 189 -7.16 -6.16 9.28
C THR A 189 -8.10 -5.48 10.26
N SER A 190 -9.41 -5.46 10.00
CA SER A 190 -10.40 -4.81 10.85
C SER A 190 -10.60 -5.51 12.20
N HIS A 191 -10.61 -6.85 12.23
CA HIS A 191 -10.74 -7.64 13.47
C HIS A 191 -9.55 -7.44 14.38
N VAL A 192 -8.35 -7.49 13.82
CA VAL A 192 -7.10 -7.29 14.57
C VAL A 192 -6.98 -5.85 15.04
N TRP A 193 -7.22 -4.86 14.18
CA TRP A 193 -7.16 -3.46 14.60
C TRP A 193 -8.11 -3.19 15.76
N LYS A 194 -9.36 -3.69 15.69
CA LYS A 194 -10.36 -3.61 16.78
C LYS A 194 -9.81 -4.17 18.10
N ALA A 195 -9.07 -5.28 18.06
CA ALA A 195 -8.49 -5.94 19.23
C ALA A 195 -7.20 -5.29 19.79
N ILE A 196 -6.54 -4.39 19.05
CA ILE A 196 -5.33 -3.71 19.53
C ILE A 196 -5.68 -2.77 20.70
N PRO A 197 -5.04 -2.91 21.88
CA PRO A 197 -5.30 -2.08 23.05
C PRO A 197 -4.48 -0.78 23.08
N ILE A 198 -3.47 -0.66 22.20
CA ILE A 198 -2.57 0.49 22.14
C ILE A 198 -3.26 1.68 21.48
N SER A 199 -3.13 2.86 22.08
CA SER A 199 -3.59 4.12 21.51
C SER A 199 -2.54 4.69 20.54
N ALA A 200 -2.99 5.16 19.38
CA ALA A 200 -2.12 5.79 18.39
C ALA A 200 -2.57 7.23 18.12
N ARG A 201 -1.62 8.15 17.91
CA ARG A 201 -1.96 9.54 17.55
C ARG A 201 -2.38 9.66 16.09
N ALA A 202 -1.78 8.85 15.22
CA ALA A 202 -2.18 8.65 13.85
C ALA A 202 -2.12 7.16 13.49
N ALA A 203 -3.02 6.71 12.63
CA ALA A 203 -3.02 5.34 12.14
C ALA A 203 -3.26 5.26 10.62
N CYS A 204 -2.67 4.26 9.98
CA CYS A 204 -2.87 3.88 8.58
C CYS A 204 -3.45 2.46 8.57
N ILE A 205 -4.68 2.30 8.08
CA ILE A 205 -5.42 1.05 8.14
C ILE A 205 -5.87 0.66 6.75
N GLU A 206 -5.53 -0.55 6.33
CA GLU A 206 -5.98 -1.09 5.04
C GLU A 206 -7.52 -1.23 5.05
N TYR A 207 -8.17 -0.84 3.94
CA TYR A 207 -9.60 -1.00 3.75
C TYR A 207 -9.94 -1.55 2.37
N ASN A 208 -11.07 -2.25 2.30
CA ASN A 208 -11.56 -2.78 1.04
C ASN A 208 -12.37 -1.72 0.27
N ALA A 209 -11.71 -1.05 -0.67
CA ALA A 209 -12.35 -0.02 -1.49
C ALA A 209 -13.38 -0.55 -2.49
N HIS A 210 -13.47 -1.87 -2.73
CA HIS A 210 -14.53 -2.40 -3.61
C HIS A 210 -15.92 -2.29 -2.99
N ILE A 211 -16.01 -2.17 -1.67
CA ILE A 211 -17.28 -2.01 -0.95
C ILE A 211 -17.64 -0.52 -0.91
N HIS A 212 -18.88 -0.21 -1.25
CA HIS A 212 -19.38 1.17 -1.23
C HIS A 212 -19.23 1.79 0.17
N PRO A 213 -18.79 3.06 0.30
CA PRO A 213 -18.42 3.65 1.60
C PRO A 213 -19.57 3.85 2.59
N SER A 214 -20.82 3.63 2.19
CA SER A 214 -21.98 3.65 3.08
C SER A 214 -22.35 2.27 3.65
N ILE A 215 -21.68 1.21 3.21
CA ILE A 215 -21.99 -0.17 3.62
C ILE A 215 -21.01 -0.57 4.71
N GLU A 216 -21.52 -0.87 5.90
CA GLU A 216 -20.76 -1.54 6.95
C GLU A 216 -20.60 -3.02 6.59
N TYR A 217 -19.39 -3.41 6.21
CA TYR A 217 -19.04 -4.78 5.84
C TYR A 217 -17.69 -5.18 6.42
N GLU A 218 -17.61 -6.40 6.94
CA GLU A 218 -16.41 -7.03 7.45
C GLU A 218 -16.46 -8.51 7.03
N VAL A 219 -15.33 -9.07 6.58
CA VAL A 219 -15.26 -10.51 6.29
C VAL A 219 -15.49 -11.33 7.56
N PRO A 220 -16.08 -12.54 7.48
CA PRO A 220 -16.18 -13.42 8.63
C PRO A 220 -14.80 -13.68 9.25
N TYR A 221 -14.72 -13.55 10.57
CA TYR A 221 -13.46 -13.76 11.28
C TYR A 221 -13.05 -15.24 11.25
N ASP A 222 -11.82 -15.49 10.82
CA ASP A 222 -11.13 -16.76 10.98
C ASP A 222 -9.66 -16.47 11.25
N PRO A 223 -9.12 -16.81 12.45
CA PRO A 223 -7.77 -16.46 12.86
C PRO A 223 -6.67 -17.16 12.03
N ASN A 224 -7.02 -18.11 11.16
CA ASN A 224 -6.07 -18.80 10.28
C ASN A 224 -6.26 -18.45 8.80
N SER A 225 -7.23 -17.58 8.49
CA SER A 225 -7.54 -17.25 7.10
C SER A 225 -6.48 -16.35 6.49
N LEU A 226 -6.15 -16.65 5.24
CA LEU A 226 -5.30 -15.86 4.38
C LEU A 226 -6.16 -15.32 3.24
N TRP A 227 -5.75 -14.18 2.70
CA TRP A 227 -6.38 -13.66 1.49
C TRP A 227 -6.26 -14.66 0.34
N ASP A 228 -7.39 -14.94 -0.31
CA ASP A 228 -7.52 -15.94 -1.38
C ASP A 228 -7.38 -15.33 -2.79
N GLY A 229 -7.03 -14.04 -2.88
CA GLY A 229 -6.92 -13.30 -4.14
C GLY A 229 -8.24 -12.72 -4.66
N THR A 230 -9.35 -12.87 -3.92
CA THR A 230 -10.65 -12.30 -4.29
C THR A 230 -10.77 -10.83 -3.86
N ASN A 231 -11.88 -10.17 -4.21
CA ASN A 231 -12.17 -8.83 -3.71
C ASN A 231 -12.86 -8.84 -2.33
N LEU A 232 -12.88 -9.99 -1.63
CA LEU A 232 -13.54 -10.17 -0.32
C LEU A 232 -12.48 -10.35 0.77
N PHE A 233 -11.90 -9.24 1.19
CA PHE A 233 -10.90 -9.16 2.26
C PHE A 233 -11.25 -8.02 3.23
N GLY A 234 -10.71 -8.09 4.44
CA GLY A 234 -10.77 -7.02 5.44
C GLY A 234 -12.17 -6.48 5.72
N GLY A 235 -12.25 -5.16 5.81
CA GLY A 235 -13.52 -4.45 6.01
C GLY A 235 -13.66 -3.26 5.08
N SER A 236 -14.91 -2.86 4.83
CA SER A 236 -15.25 -1.62 4.14
C SER A 236 -14.67 -0.39 4.84
N LEU A 237 -14.56 0.74 4.13
CA LEU A 237 -14.18 2.01 4.75
C LEU A 237 -15.16 2.42 5.86
N LYS A 238 -16.45 2.06 5.75
CA LYS A 238 -17.44 2.33 6.78
C LYS A 238 -17.15 1.60 8.08
N THR A 239 -16.75 0.32 7.97
CA THR A 239 -16.30 -0.47 9.11
C THR A 239 -15.08 0.16 9.78
N MET A 240 -14.11 0.62 8.98
CA MET A 240 -12.92 1.29 9.52
C MET A 240 -13.28 2.61 10.22
N GLU A 241 -14.18 3.42 9.66
CA GLU A 241 -14.71 4.62 10.31
C GLU A 241 -15.30 4.30 11.71
N LEU A 242 -16.11 3.24 11.81
CA LEU A 242 -16.76 2.86 13.06
C LEU A 242 -15.78 2.30 14.09
N ILE A 243 -14.78 1.52 13.67
CA ILE A 243 -13.70 1.05 14.55
C ILE A 243 -12.84 2.23 15.02
N GLY A 244 -12.49 3.16 14.13
CA GLY A 244 -11.75 4.37 14.51
C GLY A 244 -12.49 5.17 15.58
N ARG A 245 -13.80 5.38 15.41
CA ARG A 245 -14.64 6.07 16.40
C ARG A 245 -14.67 5.39 17.76
N SER A 246 -14.75 4.05 17.81
CA SER A 246 -14.71 3.32 19.08
C SER A 246 -13.36 3.42 19.79
N LYS A 247 -12.31 3.81 19.05
CA LYS A 247 -10.95 4.07 19.55
C LYS A 247 -10.63 5.58 19.72
N ALA A 248 -11.64 6.45 19.68
CA ALA A 248 -11.44 7.91 19.74
C ALA A 248 -10.47 8.44 18.66
N MET A 249 -10.62 7.92 17.44
CA MET A 249 -9.92 8.38 16.25
C MET A 249 -10.92 8.71 15.13
N SER A 250 -10.62 9.75 14.37
CA SER A 250 -11.43 10.19 13.24
C SER A 250 -10.73 9.91 11.91
N LEU A 251 -11.51 9.48 10.91
CA LEU A 251 -11.05 9.29 9.53
C LEU A 251 -10.77 10.66 8.89
N VAL A 252 -9.50 10.94 8.56
CA VAL A 252 -9.08 12.24 8.00
C VAL A 252 -8.74 12.18 6.51
N GLY A 253 -8.72 10.99 5.92
CA GLY A 253 -8.55 10.79 4.48
C GLY A 253 -8.21 9.35 4.12
N CYS A 254 -8.09 9.10 2.81
CA CYS A 254 -7.58 7.87 2.24
C CYS A 254 -6.50 8.20 1.23
N ASP A 255 -5.61 7.25 0.93
CA ASP A 255 -4.68 7.39 -0.18
C ASP A 255 -5.44 7.40 -1.53
N ILE A 256 -4.80 7.95 -2.56
CA ILE A 256 -5.42 8.13 -3.88
C ILE A 256 -5.64 6.80 -4.63
N ILE A 257 -4.94 5.74 -4.24
CA ILE A 257 -5.05 4.40 -4.81
C ILE A 257 -6.22 3.63 -4.19
N GLY A 258 -6.65 4.03 -3.00
CA GLY A 258 -7.78 3.48 -2.27
C GLY A 258 -7.47 2.16 -1.59
N VAL A 259 -6.30 2.08 -0.94
CA VAL A 259 -5.83 0.90 -0.20
C VAL A 259 -5.90 1.15 1.31
N ASN A 260 -5.48 2.35 1.73
CA ASN A 260 -5.22 2.77 3.08
C ASN A 260 -6.08 3.97 3.50
N ALA A 261 -6.62 3.87 4.70
CA ALA A 261 -7.36 4.92 5.38
C ALA A 261 -6.51 5.50 6.52
N TYR A 262 -6.49 6.83 6.62
CA TYR A 262 -5.74 7.56 7.62
C TYR A 262 -6.64 8.06 8.73
N PHE A 263 -6.27 7.73 9.96
CA PHE A 263 -6.98 8.12 11.18
C PHE A 263 -6.09 8.99 12.05
N VAL A 264 -6.70 9.94 12.75
CA VAL A 264 -6.02 10.80 13.73
C VAL A 264 -6.82 10.77 15.02
N SER A 265 -6.13 10.67 16.15
CA SER A 265 -6.73 10.75 17.49
C SER A 265 -7.54 12.04 17.63
N ASP A 266 -8.72 11.96 18.24
CA ASP A 266 -9.64 13.07 18.37
C ASP A 266 -9.00 14.28 19.09
N ASP A 267 -8.10 14.01 20.04
CA ASP A 267 -7.31 15.02 20.76
C ASP A 267 -6.33 15.81 19.86
N CYS A 268 -6.07 15.33 18.64
CA CYS A 268 -5.17 15.96 17.67
C CYS A 268 -5.91 16.63 16.50
N LEU A 269 -7.23 16.54 16.41
CA LEU A 269 -7.98 16.98 15.22
C LEU A 269 -8.02 18.49 15.03
N GLU A 270 -8.50 19.23 16.03
CA GLU A 270 -8.77 20.69 15.94
C GLU A 270 -9.33 21.09 14.55
N ASP A 271 -8.92 22.24 14.00
CA ASP A 271 -9.22 22.65 12.62
C ASP A 271 -8.14 22.19 11.61
N LYS A 272 -7.38 21.12 11.93
CA LYS A 272 -6.23 20.69 11.11
C LYS A 272 -6.61 19.76 9.96
N PHE A 273 -7.79 19.14 10.03
CA PHE A 273 -8.24 18.15 9.04
C PHE A 273 -9.60 18.50 8.46
N LEU A 274 -9.93 17.88 7.34
CA LEU A 274 -11.14 18.20 6.58
C LEU A 274 -12.32 17.39 7.12
N SER A 275 -13.30 18.06 7.70
CA SER A 275 -14.60 17.47 8.07
C SER A 275 -15.57 17.41 6.88
N PRO A 276 -16.58 16.52 6.86
CA PRO A 276 -16.92 15.54 7.89
C PRO A 276 -16.06 14.27 7.84
N TYR A 277 -15.68 13.76 9.03
CA TYR A 277 -14.87 12.55 9.22
C TYR A 277 -15.69 11.27 8.98
N THR A 278 -16.15 11.10 7.74
CA THR A 278 -17.04 10.03 7.30
C THR A 278 -16.45 9.31 6.10
N ALA A 279 -16.71 8.01 5.99
CA ALA A 279 -16.29 7.18 4.87
C ALA A 279 -16.81 7.76 3.56
N GLU A 280 -18.08 8.16 3.49
CA GLU A 280 -18.72 8.69 2.29
C GLU A 280 -18.04 9.96 1.75
N PHE A 281 -17.42 10.75 2.64
CA PHE A 281 -16.74 11.98 2.27
C PHE A 281 -15.28 11.75 1.84
N HIS A 282 -14.55 10.91 2.58
CA HIS A 282 -13.11 10.67 2.37
C HIS A 282 -12.79 9.54 1.39
N TYR A 283 -13.77 8.71 1.04
CA TYR A 283 -13.58 7.53 0.20
C TYR A 283 -12.80 7.78 -1.08
N GLN A 284 -11.84 6.89 -1.33
CA GLN A 284 -11.19 6.74 -2.63
C GLN A 284 -11.52 5.36 -3.23
N PRO A 285 -11.91 5.30 -4.52
CA PRO A 285 -12.20 4.03 -5.17
C PRO A 285 -10.93 3.22 -5.46
N PRO A 286 -11.07 1.89 -5.67
CA PRO A 286 -9.94 1.01 -5.89
C PRO A 286 -9.28 1.36 -7.23
N ARG A 287 -8.00 1.73 -7.15
CA ARG A 287 -7.15 2.09 -8.28
C ARG A 287 -5.88 1.25 -8.29
N TYR A 288 -5.96 0.02 -7.78
CA TYR A 288 -4.84 -0.91 -7.54
C TYR A 288 -3.94 -1.19 -8.75
N ARG A 289 -4.39 -0.90 -9.97
CA ARG A 289 -3.55 -1.02 -11.18
C ARG A 289 -2.44 0.04 -11.24
N PHE A 290 -2.51 1.05 -10.39
CA PHE A 290 -1.55 2.15 -10.29
C PHE A 290 -0.68 2.06 -9.02
N ALA A 291 -0.95 1.12 -8.10
CA ALA A 291 -0.06 0.88 -6.97
C ALA A 291 1.36 0.56 -7.49
N ARG A 292 2.36 1.34 -7.05
CA ARG A 292 3.73 1.24 -7.56
C ARG A 292 4.49 0.22 -6.74
N GLY A 293 4.52 -0.98 -7.30
CA GLY A 293 5.25 -2.13 -6.78
C GLY A 293 4.93 -3.29 -7.70
N ASN A 294 5.86 -4.22 -7.88
CA ASN A 294 5.43 -5.55 -8.29
C ASN A 294 4.46 -6.01 -7.21
N ARG A 295 3.14 -5.90 -7.44
CA ARG A 295 2.17 -6.69 -6.67
C ARG A 295 2.78 -8.05 -6.49
N GLY A 296 2.73 -8.54 -5.25
CA GLY A 296 3.27 -9.79 -4.76
C GLY A 296 3.92 -10.60 -5.87
N ASN A 297 5.23 -10.83 -5.73
CA ASN A 297 5.93 -11.92 -6.38
C ASN A 297 4.91 -12.96 -6.86
N ARG A 298 4.93 -13.42 -8.12
CA ARG A 298 4.02 -14.46 -8.68
C ARG A 298 4.00 -15.78 -7.84
N HIS A 299 4.62 -15.77 -6.67
CA HIS A 299 4.86 -16.76 -5.65
C HIS A 299 4.19 -16.45 -4.30
N ALA A 300 3.35 -15.41 -4.15
CA ALA A 300 2.34 -15.43 -3.06
C ALA A 300 1.29 -16.55 -3.25
N LEU A 301 1.40 -17.27 -4.38
CA LEU A 301 0.68 -18.50 -4.70
C LEU A 301 1.48 -19.79 -4.43
N ARG A 302 2.53 -19.76 -3.58
CA ARG A 302 3.22 -20.96 -3.09
C ARG A 302 3.76 -20.83 -1.67
#